data_AF-A0A5B6X3Z8-F1
#
_entry.id   AF-A0A5B6X3Z8-F1
#
_cell.length_a   1.000
_cell.length_b   1.000
_cell.length_c   1.000
_cell.angle_alpha   90.00
_cell.angle_beta   90.00
_cell.angle_gamma   90.00
#
_symmetry.space_group_name_H-M   'P 1'
#
loop_
_entity.id
_entity.type
_entity.pdbx_description
1 polymer ?
#
loop_
_entity_poly.entity_id
_entity_poly.type
_entity_poly.pdbx_seq_one_letter_code
_entity_poly.pdbx_strand_id
1 'polypeptide(L)'
;MNEWFTEVLRTIPAVQQPPPPAPQSVPEIPTGKPPVDKICKYVAEEFRATADNDSERAELWLENTIRVLDELSCTLEECLKCVVSLLKDSVYQWWNTIISIVPRENVTWEYFQTEFKKKYISQRFLDQK
;
A
#
# COMPACT_ATOMS: atom_id res chain seq x y z
N MET A 1 -73.31 -22.76 22.43
CA MET A 1 -72.66 -21.72 21.62
C MET A 1 -71.54 -21.09 22.45
N ASN A 2 -70.26 -21.41 22.36
CA ASN A 2 -69.56 -22.59 21.81
C ASN A 2 -68.28 -22.72 22.66
N GLU A 3 -68.15 -23.85 23.34
CA GLU A 3 -67.03 -24.30 24.19
C GLU A 3 -65.77 -24.63 23.35
N TRP A 4 -65.45 -23.80 22.35
CA TRP A 4 -64.45 -24.11 21.34
C TRP A 4 -63.17 -23.27 21.43
N PHE A 5 -63.18 -22.18 22.21
CA PHE A 5 -62.06 -21.23 22.23
C PHE A 5 -60.94 -21.58 23.22
N THR A 6 -61.17 -22.47 24.17
CA THR A 6 -60.20 -22.74 25.24
C THR A 6 -59.18 -23.84 24.88
N GLU A 7 -59.45 -24.63 23.84
CA GLU A 7 -58.62 -25.80 23.46
C GLU A 7 -57.56 -25.49 22.40
N VAL A 8 -57.37 -24.21 22.00
CA VAL A 8 -56.37 -23.84 20.99
C VAL A 8 -55.03 -23.43 21.61
N LEU A 9 -54.97 -23.12 22.91
CA LEU A 9 -53.74 -22.63 23.55
C LEU A 9 -52.85 -23.73 24.15
N ARG A 10 -53.33 -24.97 24.29
CA ARG A 10 -52.57 -26.05 24.94
C ARG A 10 -51.76 -26.93 23.98
N THR A 11 -51.95 -26.78 22.67
CA THR A 11 -51.35 -27.66 21.65
C THR A 11 -50.53 -26.88 20.62
N ILE A 12 -49.73 -25.91 21.07
CA ILE A 12 -48.63 -25.40 20.24
C ILE A 12 -47.39 -26.18 20.65
N PRO A 13 -46.89 -27.11 19.81
CA PRO A 13 -45.57 -27.68 20.02
C PRO A 13 -44.60 -26.52 20.01
N ALA A 14 -43.66 -26.49 20.96
CA ALA A 14 -42.57 -25.53 20.95
C ALA A 14 -41.83 -25.65 19.62
N VAL A 15 -42.22 -24.83 18.64
CA VAL A 15 -41.41 -24.56 17.46
C VAL A 15 -40.15 -23.97 18.02
N GLN A 16 -39.06 -24.75 17.98
CA GLN A 16 -37.74 -24.24 18.28
C GLN A 16 -37.58 -22.95 17.49
N GLN A 17 -37.40 -21.85 18.20
CA GLN A 17 -37.05 -20.60 17.56
C GLN A 17 -35.80 -20.88 16.70
N PRO A 18 -35.77 -20.45 15.43
CA PRO A 18 -34.54 -20.53 14.67
C PRO A 18 -33.44 -19.82 15.47
N PRO A 19 -32.19 -20.34 15.48
CA PRO A 19 -31.10 -19.72 16.21
C PRO A 19 -30.99 -18.25 15.79
N PRO A 20 -30.61 -17.35 16.72
CA PRO A 20 -30.48 -15.94 16.41
C PRO A 20 -29.57 -15.78 15.19
N PRO A 21 -29.91 -14.91 14.23
CA PRO A 21 -29.03 -14.65 13.10
C PRO A 21 -27.66 -14.25 13.65
N ALA A 22 -26.63 -15.00 13.24
CA ALA A 22 -25.25 -14.64 13.53
C ALA A 22 -25.03 -13.15 13.23
N PRO A 23 -24.16 -12.44 13.97
CA PRO A 23 -23.88 -11.04 13.70
C PRO A 23 -23.61 -10.92 12.20
N GLN A 24 -24.51 -10.24 11.50
CA GLN A 24 -24.34 -10.00 10.09
C GLN A 24 -23.04 -9.20 10.03
N SER A 25 -21.99 -9.79 9.46
CA SER A 25 -20.82 -9.03 9.07
C SER A 25 -21.38 -7.87 8.27
N VAL A 26 -21.35 -6.69 8.89
CA VAL A 26 -21.57 -5.41 8.23
C VAL A 26 -20.85 -5.55 6.89
N PRO A 27 -21.48 -5.24 5.74
CA PRO A 27 -20.73 -5.15 4.51
C PRO A 27 -19.57 -4.22 4.82
N GLU A 28 -18.37 -4.79 4.99
CA GLU A 28 -17.15 -4.03 4.98
C GLU A 28 -17.27 -3.32 3.65
N ILE A 29 -17.57 -2.01 3.74
CA ILE A 29 -17.33 -1.07 2.66
C ILE A 29 -16.03 -1.58 2.06
N PRO A 30 -15.96 -1.89 0.74
CA PRO A 30 -14.69 -2.21 0.17
C PRO A 30 -13.83 -1.01 0.52
N THR A 31 -12.97 -1.18 1.52
CA THR A 31 -11.87 -0.27 1.80
C THR A 31 -10.95 -0.62 0.66
N GLY A 32 -11.38 -0.22 -0.53
CA GLY A 32 -10.79 -0.50 -1.81
C GLY A 32 -9.60 0.42 -1.86
N LYS A 33 -8.62 0.14 -0.99
CA LYS A 33 -7.26 0.55 -1.18
C LYS A 33 -6.99 0.30 -2.65
N PRO A 34 -6.67 1.33 -3.45
CA PRO A 34 -6.40 1.11 -4.84
C PRO A 34 -5.29 0.05 -4.91
N PRO A 35 -5.43 -0.99 -5.76
CA PRO A 35 -4.32 -1.90 -6.02
C PRO A 35 -3.06 -1.07 -6.27
N VAL A 36 -1.90 -1.49 -5.77
CA VAL A 36 -0.63 -0.79 -5.95
C VAL A 36 -0.44 -0.39 -7.43
N ASP A 37 -0.90 -1.22 -8.36
CA ASP A 37 -0.92 -0.93 -9.80
C ASP A 37 -1.69 0.35 -10.19
N LYS A 38 -2.81 0.66 -9.52
CA LYS A 38 -3.55 1.91 -9.71
C LYS A 38 -2.85 3.10 -9.07
N ILE A 39 -2.23 2.91 -7.90
CA ILE A 39 -1.45 3.94 -7.20
C ILE A 39 -0.27 4.36 -8.09
N CYS A 40 0.51 3.39 -8.57
CA CYS A 40 1.67 3.65 -9.41
C CYS A 40 1.33 4.22 -10.79
N LYS A 41 0.10 4.02 -11.28
CA LYS A 41 -0.40 4.69 -12.50
C LYS A 41 -0.47 6.21 -12.33
N TYR A 42 -0.73 6.73 -11.13
CA TYR A 42 -0.71 8.18 -10.87
C TYR A 42 0.69 8.72 -10.65
N VAL A 43 1.64 7.86 -10.23
CA VAL A 43 3.05 8.21 -10.00
C VAL A 43 3.86 8.22 -11.31
N ALA A 44 3.27 7.83 -12.45
CA ALA A 44 3.90 7.38 -13.70
C ALA A 44 4.89 8.32 -14.44
N GLU A 45 5.89 8.86 -13.76
CA GLU A 45 7.22 9.11 -14.33
C GLU A 45 8.13 7.95 -13.90
N GLU A 46 8.54 7.12 -14.85
CA GLU A 46 9.57 6.11 -14.63
C GLU A 46 10.92 6.81 -14.38
N PHE A 47 11.68 6.36 -13.38
CA PHE A 47 13.05 6.85 -13.19
C PHE A 47 14.05 6.01 -13.99
N ARG A 48 14.78 6.68 -14.88
CA ARG A 48 15.94 6.13 -15.57
C ARG A 48 17.14 7.03 -15.30
N ALA A 49 18.15 6.46 -14.66
CA ALA A 49 19.43 7.13 -14.48
C ALA A 49 20.11 7.32 -15.85
N THR A 50 20.49 8.56 -16.17
CA THR A 50 21.24 8.91 -17.40
C THR A 50 22.50 9.65 -17.00
N ALA A 51 23.65 9.24 -17.55
CA ALA A 51 25.00 9.60 -17.09
C ALA A 51 25.30 11.11 -16.92
N ASP A 52 24.62 12.01 -17.64
CA ASP A 52 24.96 13.45 -17.67
C ASP A 52 24.02 14.36 -16.87
N ASN A 53 22.92 13.86 -16.30
CA ASN A 53 21.97 14.73 -15.58
C ASN A 53 21.30 14.06 -14.38
N ASP A 54 22.05 13.19 -13.70
CA ASP A 54 21.49 12.15 -12.81
C ASP A 54 20.93 12.71 -11.49
N SER A 55 21.55 13.73 -10.89
CA SER A 55 21.21 14.14 -9.52
C SER A 55 19.98 15.06 -9.40
N GLU A 56 19.84 16.10 -10.24
CA GLU A 56 18.65 16.97 -10.23
C GLU A 56 17.39 16.20 -10.62
N ARG A 57 17.54 15.30 -11.59
CA ARG A 57 16.44 14.44 -12.05
C ARG A 57 16.05 13.41 -10.99
N ALA A 58 17.04 12.82 -10.29
CA ALA A 58 16.79 11.91 -9.18
C ALA A 58 16.07 12.62 -8.02
N GLU A 59 16.49 13.84 -7.70
CA GLU A 59 15.86 14.65 -6.65
C GLU A 59 14.42 15.01 -7.04
N LEU A 60 14.20 15.58 -8.22
CA LEU A 60 12.86 15.94 -8.70
C LEU A 60 11.93 14.73 -8.77
N TRP A 61 12.43 13.59 -9.25
CA TRP A 61 11.66 12.36 -9.31
C TRP A 61 11.26 11.85 -7.92
N LEU A 62 12.20 11.86 -6.97
CA LEU A 62 11.95 11.42 -5.60
C LEU A 62 10.93 12.34 -4.90
N GLU A 63 11.07 13.66 -5.03
CA GLU A 63 10.14 14.63 -4.47
C GLU A 63 8.73 14.50 -5.07
N ASN A 64 8.63 14.37 -6.39
CA ASN A 64 7.34 14.18 -7.06
C ASN A 64 6.66 12.87 -6.60
N THR A 65 7.44 11.80 -6.48
CA THR A 65 6.95 10.50 -5.98
C THR A 65 6.44 10.61 -4.55
N ILE A 66 7.18 11.27 -3.65
CA ILE A 66 6.75 11.50 -2.27
C ILE A 66 5.43 12.28 -2.24
N ARG A 67 5.32 13.36 -3.00
CA ARG A 67 4.11 14.19 -3.08
C ARG A 67 2.89 13.39 -3.53
N VAL A 68 3.01 12.64 -4.63
CA VAL A 68 1.88 11.83 -5.15
C VAL A 68 1.47 10.75 -4.15
N LEU A 69 2.43 10.10 -3.48
CA LEU A 69 2.13 9.08 -2.48
C LEU A 69 1.44 9.66 -1.23
N ASP A 70 1.81 10.89 -0.83
CA ASP A 70 1.16 11.64 0.26
C ASP A 70 -0.27 12.03 -0.10
N GLU A 71 -0.50 12.57 -1.32
CA GLU A 71 -1.83 12.88 -1.84
C GLU A 71 -2.75 11.64 -1.89
N LEU A 72 -2.18 10.48 -2.17
CA LEU A 72 -2.89 9.19 -2.19
C LEU A 72 -3.03 8.56 -0.79
N SER A 73 -2.50 9.20 0.27
CA SER A 73 -2.52 8.69 1.65
C SER A 73 -1.96 7.27 1.77
N CYS A 74 -0.89 6.97 1.03
CA CYS A 74 -0.27 5.65 1.03
C CYS A 74 0.44 5.37 2.36
N THR A 75 0.36 4.13 2.83
CA THR A 75 1.20 3.67 3.95
C THR A 75 2.66 3.52 3.49
N LEU A 76 3.61 3.58 4.43
CA LEU A 76 5.05 3.41 4.14
C LEU A 76 5.36 2.10 3.38
N GLU A 77 4.64 1.03 3.70
CA GLU A 77 4.80 -0.27 3.01
C GLU A 77 4.27 -0.22 1.56
N GLU A 78 3.15 0.45 1.33
CA GLU A 78 2.58 0.66 -0.01
C GLU A 78 3.48 1.59 -0.85
N CYS A 79 4.01 2.66 -0.25
CA CYS A 79 4.99 3.56 -0.86
C CYS A 79 6.21 2.79 -1.37
N LEU A 80 6.79 1.94 -0.51
CA LEU A 80 7.94 1.13 -0.87
C LEU A 80 7.63 0.15 -2.02
N LYS A 81 6.49 -0.56 -1.96
CA LYS A 81 6.09 -1.46 -3.06
C LYS A 81 5.94 -0.68 -4.36
N CYS A 82 5.34 0.51 -4.30
CA CYS A 82 5.13 1.32 -5.49
C CYS A 82 6.44 1.82 -6.08
N VAL A 83 7.34 2.40 -5.27
CA VAL A 83 8.61 2.91 -5.77
C VAL A 83 9.45 1.81 -6.42
N VAL A 84 9.47 0.62 -5.81
CA VAL A 84 10.24 -0.52 -6.33
C VAL A 84 9.71 -0.97 -7.68
N SER A 85 8.40 -0.88 -7.90
CA SER A 85 7.79 -1.18 -9.20
C SER A 85 8.13 -0.17 -10.30
N LEU A 86 8.47 1.06 -9.91
CA LEU A 86 8.83 2.16 -10.82
C LEU A 86 10.32 2.15 -11.21
N LEU A 87 11.18 1.47 -10.43
CA LEU A 87 12.60 1.36 -10.76
C LEU A 87 12.81 0.53 -12.03
N LYS A 88 13.71 0.99 -12.90
CA LYS A 88 14.11 0.27 -14.12
C LYS A 88 15.63 0.08 -14.18
N ASP A 89 16.04 -0.85 -15.05
CA ASP A 89 17.43 -1.05 -15.48
C ASP A 89 18.44 -1.11 -14.31
N SER A 90 19.44 -0.24 -14.33
CA SER A 90 20.53 -0.18 -13.36
C SER A 90 20.06 0.18 -11.94
N VAL A 91 18.98 0.94 -11.81
CA VAL A 91 18.43 1.36 -10.51
C VAL A 91 17.74 0.20 -9.82
N TYR A 92 16.96 -0.59 -10.57
CA TYR A 92 16.33 -1.79 -10.05
C TYR A 92 17.37 -2.86 -9.63
N GLN A 93 18.41 -3.07 -10.45
CA GLN A 93 19.50 -4.00 -10.12
C GLN A 93 20.27 -3.56 -8.87
N TRP A 94 20.56 -2.26 -8.76
CA TRP A 94 21.20 -1.70 -7.56
C TRP A 94 20.32 -1.92 -6.32
N TRP A 95 19.03 -1.63 -6.40
CA TRP A 95 18.10 -1.82 -5.28
C TRP A 95 18.04 -3.29 -4.83
N ASN A 96 17.95 -4.23 -5.77
CA ASN A 96 17.99 -5.67 -5.48
C ASN A 96 19.28 -6.10 -4.77
N THR A 97 20.41 -5.49 -5.12
CA THR A 97 21.69 -5.76 -4.46
C THR A 97 21.66 -5.29 -3.01
N ILE A 98 21.16 -4.08 -2.75
CA ILE A 98 21.04 -3.54 -1.38
C ILE A 98 20.14 -4.41 -0.49
N ILE A 99 18.95 -4.79 -0.97
CA ILE A 99 18.04 -5.62 -0.17
C ILE A 99 18.53 -7.06 0.04
N SER A 100 19.49 -7.53 -0.76
CA SER A 100 20.11 -8.86 -0.57
C SER A 100 21.13 -8.90 0.56
N ILE A 101 21.69 -7.75 0.94
CA ILE A 101 22.70 -7.63 2.00
C ILE A 101 22.12 -7.06 3.30
N VAL A 102 20.90 -6.54 3.27
CA VAL A 102 20.20 -5.94 4.42
C VAL A 102 19.10 -6.87 4.92
N PRO A 103 18.95 -7.07 6.25
CA PRO A 103 17.81 -7.81 6.79
C PRO A 103 16.48 -7.22 6.34
N ARG A 104 15.52 -8.08 6.01
CA ARG A 104 14.19 -7.66 5.49
C ARG A 104 13.48 -6.67 6.42
N GLU A 105 13.66 -6.80 7.72
CA GLU A 105 13.08 -5.93 8.77
C GLU A 105 13.54 -4.48 8.65
N ASN A 106 14.71 -4.24 8.07
CA ASN A 106 15.30 -2.91 7.91
C ASN A 106 14.94 -2.27 6.56
N VAL A 107 14.29 -3.01 5.65
CA VAL A 107 13.92 -2.52 4.32
C VAL A 107 12.60 -1.74 4.43
N THR A 108 12.71 -0.46 4.76
CA THR A 108 11.57 0.47 4.86
C THR A 108 11.59 1.56 3.77
N TRP A 109 10.53 2.34 3.68
CA TRP A 109 10.45 3.52 2.80
C TRP A 109 11.53 4.56 3.12
N GLU A 110 11.80 4.80 4.40
CA GLU A 110 12.87 5.70 4.86
C GLU A 110 14.24 5.17 4.43
N TYR A 111 14.47 3.86 4.58
CA TYR A 111 15.72 3.23 4.16
C TYR A 111 15.95 3.41 2.65
N PHE A 112 14.91 3.20 1.83
CA PHE A 112 14.96 3.47 0.40
C PHE A 112 15.37 4.92 0.11
N GLN A 113 14.69 5.89 0.73
CA GLN A 113 14.99 7.32 0.50
C GLN A 113 16.43 7.68 0.86
N THR A 114 16.94 7.17 1.98
CA THR A 114 18.31 7.42 2.42
C THR A 114 19.34 6.87 1.44
N GLU A 115 19.22 5.59 1.06
CA GLU A 115 20.16 4.97 0.13
C GLU A 115 20.07 5.56 -1.29
N PHE A 116 18.86 5.91 -1.73
CA PHE A 116 18.64 6.54 -3.03
C PHE A 116 19.29 7.92 -3.08
N LYS A 117 19.06 8.77 -2.06
CA LYS A 117 19.70 10.08 -1.93
C LYS A 117 21.22 9.95 -1.91
N LYS A 118 21.75 9.03 -1.11
CA LYS A 118 23.20 8.77 -1.04
C LYS A 118 23.82 8.40 -2.39
N LYS A 119 23.13 7.57 -3.17
CA LYS A 119 23.65 7.09 -4.46
C LYS A 119 23.53 8.11 -5.58
N TYR A 120 22.37 8.74 -5.73
CA TYR A 120 22.05 9.54 -6.91
C TYR A 120 22.06 11.05 -6.66
N ILE A 121 21.90 11.50 -5.41
CA ILE A 121 21.74 12.94 -5.08
C ILE A 121 22.99 13.48 -4.35
N SER A 122 23.63 12.68 -3.49
CA SER A 122 24.75 13.14 -2.67
C SER A 122 26.05 13.41 -3.45
N GLN A 123 26.15 13.02 -4.72
CA GLN A 123 27.35 13.26 -5.53
C GLN A 123 27.67 14.76 -5.69
N ARG A 124 26.67 15.64 -5.67
CA ARG A 124 26.85 17.09 -5.78
C ARG A 124 27.47 17.76 -4.54
N PHE A 125 27.42 17.11 -3.39
CA PHE A 125 27.99 17.68 -2.15
C PHE A 125 29.50 17.42 -2.00
N LEU A 126 30.09 16.57 -2.84
CA LEU A 126 31.52 16.27 -2.79
C LEU A 126 32.37 17.04 -3.81
N ASP A 127 31.77 17.53 -4.91
CA ASP A 127 32.47 18.22 -6.00
C ASP A 127 32.41 19.76 -5.93
N GLN A 128 31.75 20.34 -4.92
CA GLN A 128 31.93 21.77 -4.61
C GLN A 128 33.06 21.96 -3.60
N LYS A 129 34.32 21.89 -4.08
CA LYS A 129 35.49 22.40 -3.35
C LYS A 129 36.44 23.16 -4.27
#